data_AF-A0A960UQM4-F1
#
_entry.id   AF-A0A960UQM4-F1
#
_cell.length_a   1.000
_cell.length_b   1.000
_cell.length_c   1.000
_cell.angle_alpha   90.00
_cell.angle_beta   90.00
_cell.angle_gamma   90.00
#
_symmetry.space_group_name_H-M   'P 1'
#
loop_
_entity.id
_entity.type
_entity.pdbx_description
1 polymer ?
#
loop_
_entity_poly.entity_id
_entity_poly.type
_entity_poly.pdbx_seq_one_letter_code
_entity_poly.pdbx_strand_id
1 'polypeptide(L)'
;FASVANIPWVTGSFRGFIAALLLDGKLLRFATYTGATLREVRVSSKQVWITMEDRKYRLEVEAHRSGGAVLMAPYEKTMLERVSETMTASLHYRLSERKGGRILQEDASKIAALEVQGLLEQIAEVVS
;
A
#
# COMPACT_ATOMS: atom_id res chain seq x y z
N PHE A 1 -4.64 5.73 -6.92
CA PHE A 1 -3.97 6.36 -5.77
C PHE A 1 -4.18 5.50 -4.54
N ALA A 2 -3.16 5.32 -3.70
CA ALA A 2 -3.27 4.65 -2.42
C ALA A 2 -2.28 5.25 -1.41
N SER A 3 -2.68 5.36 -0.15
CA SER A 3 -1.86 5.83 0.96
C SER A 3 -2.20 5.01 2.21
N VAL A 4 -1.16 4.61 2.95
CA VAL A 4 -1.25 3.88 4.22
C VAL A 4 -0.32 4.59 5.20
N ALA A 5 -0.80 4.87 6.41
CA ALA A 5 -0.02 5.58 7.41
C ALA A 5 -0.41 5.14 8.82
N ASN A 6 0.50 5.30 9.77
CA ASN A 6 0.18 5.22 11.19
C ASN A 6 -0.31 6.61 11.65
N ILE A 7 -1.56 6.71 12.07
CA ILE A 7 -2.20 7.97 12.43
C ILE A 7 -2.23 8.09 13.96
N PRO A 8 -1.61 9.13 14.55
CA PRO A 8 -1.71 9.40 15.98
C PRO A 8 -3.15 9.64 16.41
N TRP A 9 -3.52 9.11 17.57
CA TRP A 9 -4.80 9.34 18.23
C TRP A 9 -4.58 9.67 19.71
N VAL A 10 -5.58 10.26 20.37
CA VAL A 10 -5.46 10.77 21.75
C VAL A 10 -4.92 9.73 22.73
N THR A 11 -5.21 8.45 22.53
CA THR A 11 -4.78 7.35 23.42
C THR A 11 -3.86 6.34 22.73
N GLY A 12 -3.30 6.64 21.56
CA GLY A 12 -2.43 5.71 20.85
C GLY A 12 -2.22 6.08 19.38
N SER A 13 -2.26 5.08 18.51
CA SER A 13 -2.23 5.27 17.06
C SER A 13 -3.02 4.17 16.37
N PHE A 14 -3.45 4.40 15.14
CA PHE A 14 -4.11 3.40 14.33
C PHE A 14 -3.58 3.44 12.90
N ARG A 15 -3.64 2.29 12.24
CA ARG A 15 -3.28 2.18 10.82
C ARG A 15 -4.39 2.73 9.94
N GLY A 16 -4.18 3.94 9.44
CA GLY A 16 -5.04 4.62 8.47
C GLY A 16 -4.70 4.22 7.05
N PHE A 17 -5.71 4.20 6.17
CA PHE A 17 -5.49 4.08 4.74
C PHE A 17 -6.61 4.73 3.93
N ILE A 18 -6.25 5.15 2.72
CA ILE A 18 -7.16 5.63 1.70
C ILE A 18 -6.64 5.21 0.32
N ALA A 19 -7.51 4.70 -0.53
CA ALA A 19 -7.23 4.39 -1.90
C ALA A 19 -8.43 4.68 -2.79
N ALA A 20 -8.13 5.06 -4.02
CA ALA A 20 -9.11 5.33 -5.05
C ALA A 20 -8.64 4.75 -6.39
N LEU A 21 -9.53 3.98 -7.02
CA LEU A 21 -9.38 3.40 -8.34
C LEU A 21 -10.50 3.95 -9.24
N LEU A 22 -10.13 4.60 -10.34
CA LEU A 22 -11.08 5.05 -11.37
C LEU A 22 -11.18 3.96 -12.43
N LEU A 23 -12.36 3.35 -12.55
CA LEU A 23 -12.65 2.29 -13.51
C LEU A 23 -13.94 2.63 -14.25
N ASP A 24 -13.91 2.72 -15.58
CA ASP A 24 -15.06 3.03 -16.43
C ASP A 24 -15.86 4.27 -15.96
N GLY A 25 -15.14 5.34 -15.57
CA GLY A 25 -15.74 6.58 -15.05
C GLY A 25 -16.30 6.48 -13.62
N LYS A 26 -16.16 5.34 -12.95
CA LYS A 26 -16.59 5.12 -11.56
C LYS A 26 -15.40 5.13 -10.61
N LEU A 27 -15.50 5.94 -9.55
CA LEU A 27 -14.48 6.02 -8.51
C LEU A 27 -14.77 5.00 -7.40
N LEU A 28 -14.03 3.90 -7.39
CA LEU A 28 -14.02 2.92 -6.31
C LEU A 28 -13.12 3.43 -5.19
N ARG A 29 -13.64 3.50 -3.96
CA ARG A 29 -12.95 4.07 -2.80
C ARG A 29 -12.81 3.03 -1.70
N PHE A 30 -11.60 2.88 -1.19
CA PHE A 30 -11.28 2.03 -0.05
C PHE A 30 -10.61 2.89 1.01
N ALA A 31 -11.25 3.11 2.15
CA ALA A 31 -10.64 3.85 3.24
C ALA A 31 -11.14 3.37 4.60
N THR A 32 -10.41 3.72 5.67
CA THR A 32 -10.80 3.40 7.05
C THR A 32 -12.19 3.93 7.42
N TYR A 33 -12.63 5.04 6.84
CA TYR A 33 -13.95 5.63 7.09
C TYR A 33 -15.06 5.10 6.17
N THR A 34 -14.76 4.25 5.18
CA THR A 34 -15.78 3.68 4.27
C THR A 34 -16.20 2.26 4.64
N GLY A 35 -15.66 1.71 5.73
CA GLY A 35 -15.86 0.30 6.11
C GLY A 35 -15.02 -0.69 5.28
N ALA A 36 -14.10 -0.19 4.46
CA ALA A 36 -13.07 -1.03 3.85
C ALA A 36 -12.05 -1.45 4.92
N THR A 37 -11.40 -2.58 4.69
CA THR A 37 -10.33 -3.10 5.54
C THR A 37 -9.05 -3.25 4.74
N LEU A 38 -7.94 -2.82 5.33
CA LEU A 38 -6.61 -3.13 4.85
C LEU A 38 -6.23 -4.52 5.34
N ARG A 39 -6.12 -5.48 4.41
CA ARG A 39 -5.85 -6.89 4.72
C ARG A 39 -4.36 -7.20 4.78
N GLU A 40 -3.61 -6.60 3.89
CA GLU A 40 -2.17 -6.84 3.78
C GLU A 40 -1.49 -5.53 3.40
N VAL A 41 -0.36 -5.23 4.05
CA VAL A 41 0.69 -4.44 3.43
C VAL A 41 2.00 -5.15 3.71
N ARG A 42 2.70 -5.51 2.64
CA ARG A 42 4.05 -6.05 2.70
C ARG A 42 4.98 -5.10 1.98
N VAL A 43 6.18 -4.94 2.51
CA VAL A 43 7.22 -4.10 1.90
C VAL A 43 8.52 -4.89 1.85
N SER A 44 9.14 -4.92 0.67
CA SER A 44 10.50 -5.40 0.48
C SER A 44 11.40 -4.27 -0.02
N SER A 45 12.67 -4.60 -0.24
CA SER A 45 13.62 -3.68 -0.86
C SER A 45 13.21 -3.26 -2.28
N LYS A 46 12.38 -4.05 -2.96
CA LYS A 46 12.02 -3.86 -4.39
C LYS A 46 10.55 -3.64 -4.63
N GLN A 47 9.68 -4.08 -3.73
CA GLN A 47 8.25 -4.16 -3.98
C GLN A 47 7.44 -3.74 -2.75
N VAL A 48 6.24 -3.24 -3.02
CA VAL A 48 5.20 -3.00 -2.02
C VAL A 48 3.94 -3.71 -2.48
N TRP A 49 3.36 -4.52 -1.60
CA TRP A 49 2.08 -5.18 -1.83
C TRP A 49 1.05 -4.58 -0.89
N ILE A 50 -0.14 -4.26 -1.41
CA ILE A 50 -1.26 -3.73 -0.64
C ILE A 50 -2.51 -4.50 -1.04
N THR A 51 -3.19 -5.11 -0.08
CA THR A 51 -4.51 -5.70 -0.28
C THR A 51 -5.54 -4.95 0.55
N MET A 52 -6.54 -4.40 -0.11
CA MET A 52 -7.69 -3.74 0.51
C MET A 52 -8.98 -4.43 0.06
N GLU A 53 -9.98 -4.48 0.92
CA GLU A 53 -11.29 -4.99 0.54
C GLU A 53 -12.43 -4.25 1.24
N ASP A 54 -13.57 -4.16 0.59
CA ASP A 54 -14.84 -3.78 1.21
C ASP A 54 -15.83 -4.96 1.12
N ARG A 55 -17.13 -4.73 1.30
CA ARG A 55 -18.13 -5.81 1.22
C ARG A 55 -18.28 -6.43 -0.18
N LYS A 56 -17.90 -5.71 -1.24
CA LYS A 56 -18.14 -6.06 -2.64
C LYS A 56 -16.86 -6.43 -3.38
N TYR A 57 -15.78 -5.73 -3.12
CA TYR A 57 -14.56 -5.77 -3.93
C TYR A 57 -13.32 -6.04 -3.10
N ARG A 58 -12.34 -6.67 -3.74
CA ARG A 58 -10.95 -6.75 -3.29
C ARG A 58 -10.07 -6.06 -4.34
N LEU A 59 -9.19 -5.19 -3.87
CA LEU A 59 -8.16 -4.53 -4.66
C LEU A 59 -6.80 -4.97 -4.15
N GLU A 60 -6.06 -5.64 -5.02
CA GLU A 60 -4.68 -6.04 -4.82
C GLU A 60 -3.79 -5.11 -5.66
N VAL A 61 -2.74 -4.59 -5.04
CA VAL A 61 -1.81 -3.66 -5.66
C VAL A 61 -0.39 -4.14 -5.40
N GLU A 62 0.41 -4.19 -6.46
CA GLU A 62 1.84 -4.47 -6.40
C GLU A 62 2.57 -3.31 -7.07
N ALA A 63 3.43 -2.63 -6.32
CA ALA A 63 4.26 -1.53 -6.83
C ALA A 63 5.74 -1.93 -6.76
N HIS A 64 6.44 -1.82 -7.89
CA HIS A 64 7.88 -2.05 -7.98
C HIS A 64 8.64 -0.74 -7.94
N ARG A 65 9.73 -0.72 -7.19
CA ARG A 65 10.61 0.43 -7.00
C ARG A 65 11.72 0.40 -8.07
N SER A 66 11.81 1.40 -8.96
CA SER A 66 12.98 1.52 -9.85
C SER A 66 14.13 2.25 -9.14
N GLY A 67 15.15 1.51 -8.69
CA GLY A 67 16.42 2.06 -8.21
C GLY A 67 16.40 2.73 -6.82
N GLY A 68 17.09 2.13 -5.85
CA GLY A 68 17.32 2.67 -4.50
C GLY A 68 17.11 1.66 -3.37
N ALA A 69 18.00 0.66 -3.26
CA ALA A 69 18.15 -0.08 -2.00
C ALA A 69 18.75 0.90 -0.96
N VAL A 70 18.33 0.94 0.30
CA VAL A 70 18.42 -0.17 1.28
C VAL A 70 17.35 -0.03 2.38
N LEU A 71 16.82 -1.18 2.83
CA LEU A 71 16.20 -1.42 4.15
C LEU A 71 17.29 -2.05 5.05
N MET A 72 17.53 -1.56 6.28
CA MET A 72 18.35 -2.28 7.28
C MET A 72 17.80 -2.09 8.70
N ALA A 73 17.17 -3.15 9.24
CA ALA A 73 17.08 -3.38 10.69
C ALA A 73 18.42 -4.00 11.17
N PRO A 74 18.99 -3.67 12.35
CA PRO A 74 18.30 -3.71 13.64
C PRO A 74 18.66 -2.59 14.66
N TYR A 75 18.00 -2.70 15.81
CA TYR A 75 17.80 -1.77 16.94
C TYR A 75 19.06 -1.20 17.65
N GLU A 76 18.80 -0.07 18.33
CA GLU A 76 19.61 0.70 19.31
C GLU A 76 20.55 1.81 18.78
N LYS A 77 20.09 3.04 19.07
CA LYS A 77 20.82 4.33 19.09
C LYS A 77 21.14 4.96 17.73
N THR A 78 20.14 5.74 17.29
CA THR A 78 20.29 6.93 16.45
C THR A 78 20.80 6.70 15.03
N MET A 79 19.91 6.22 14.16
CA MET A 79 19.87 6.62 12.75
C MET A 79 18.40 6.83 12.35
N LEU A 80 18.06 8.04 11.91
CA LEU A 80 16.80 8.29 11.20
C LEU A 80 16.98 7.74 9.78
N GLU A 81 16.44 6.54 9.53
CA GLU A 81 16.40 5.93 8.20
C GLU A 81 15.71 6.87 7.21
N ARG A 82 16.40 7.22 6.12
CA ARG A 82 15.78 7.91 4.98
C ARG A 82 15.38 6.88 3.95
N VAL A 83 14.09 6.61 3.88
CA VAL A 83 13.52 5.74 2.86
C VAL A 83 13.59 6.47 1.51
N SER A 84 14.07 5.77 0.47
CA SER A 84 14.17 6.31 -0.89
C SER A 84 12.77 6.58 -1.46
N GLU A 85 12.49 7.85 -1.75
CA GLU A 85 11.43 8.25 -2.67
C GLU A 85 11.74 7.68 -4.06
N THR A 86 10.75 7.11 -4.75
CA THR A 86 10.93 6.59 -6.10
C THR A 86 9.90 7.24 -7.04
N MET A 87 10.40 8.10 -7.93
CA MET A 87 9.55 8.81 -8.91
C MET A 87 9.21 7.96 -10.15
N THR A 88 9.81 6.78 -10.30
CA THR A 88 9.47 5.83 -11.36
C THR A 88 9.21 4.46 -10.74
N ALA A 89 7.94 4.14 -10.51
CA ALA A 89 7.52 2.83 -10.07
C ALA A 89 6.62 2.18 -11.14
N SER A 90 6.77 0.87 -11.36
CA SER A 90 5.75 0.13 -12.10
C SER A 90 4.71 -0.40 -11.12
N LEU A 91 3.45 -0.20 -11.44
CA LEU A 91 2.29 -0.62 -10.66
C LEU A 91 1.59 -1.75 -11.43
N HIS A 92 1.21 -2.80 -10.73
CA HIS A 92 0.25 -3.78 -11.17
C HIS A 92 -0.92 -3.75 -10.18
N TYR A 93 -2.16 -3.86 -10.66
CA TYR A 93 -3.30 -4.03 -9.77
C TYR A 93 -4.30 -5.02 -10.32
N ARG A 94 -5.01 -5.67 -9.40
CA ARG A 94 -6.14 -6.55 -9.67
C ARG A 94 -7.33 -6.16 -8.83
N LEU A 95 -8.47 -5.94 -9.48
CA LEU A 95 -9.76 -5.75 -8.86
C LEU A 95 -10.60 -7.01 -9.05
N SER A 96 -11.14 -7.56 -7.97
CA SER A 96 -12.01 -8.74 -8.00
C SER A 96 -13.25 -8.57 -7.13
N GLU A 97 -14.30 -9.35 -7.44
CA GLU A 97 -15.45 -9.50 -6.55
C GLU A 97 -15.03 -10.26 -5.29
N ARG A 98 -15.30 -9.68 -4.12
CA ARG A 98 -14.99 -10.33 -2.83
C ARG A 98 -15.71 -11.66 -2.68
N LYS A 99 -16.93 -11.76 -3.21
CA LYS A 99 -17.68 -13.01 -3.28
C LYS A 99 -17.43 -13.66 -4.63
N GLY A 100 -16.93 -14.89 -4.62
CA GLY A 100 -16.69 -15.67 -5.84
C GLY A 100 -15.35 -15.40 -6.54
N GLY A 101 -14.65 -14.30 -6.22
CA GLY A 101 -13.28 -14.07 -6.68
C GLY A 101 -13.14 -13.72 -8.16
N ARG A 102 -14.25 -13.42 -8.85
CA ARG A 102 -14.22 -13.05 -10.28
C ARG A 102 -13.41 -11.78 -10.47
N ILE A 103 -12.40 -11.85 -11.33
CA ILE A 103 -11.59 -10.69 -11.70
C ILE A 103 -12.46 -9.75 -12.55
N LEU A 104 -12.51 -8.49 -12.14
CA LEU A 104 -13.22 -7.41 -12.83
C LEU A 104 -12.29 -6.61 -13.71
N GLN A 105 -11.06 -6.38 -13.24
CA GLN A 105 -10.02 -5.66 -13.98
C GLN A 105 -8.65 -6.10 -13.46
N GLU A 106 -7.69 -6.18 -14.37
CA GLU A 106 -6.27 -6.34 -14.07
C GLU A 106 -5.49 -5.48 -15.06
N ASP A 107 -4.53 -4.69 -14.58
CA ASP A 107 -3.78 -3.77 -15.43
C ASP A 107 -2.43 -3.41 -14.79
N ALA A 108 -1.52 -2.90 -15.62
CA ALA A 108 -0.19 -2.46 -15.20
C ALA A 108 0.17 -1.09 -15.81
N SER A 109 0.77 -0.23 -15.00
CA SER A 109 1.35 1.04 -15.43
C SER A 109 2.84 1.09 -15.11
N LYS A 110 3.64 1.68 -16.00
CA LYS A 110 5.05 1.99 -15.71
C LYS A 110 5.24 3.36 -15.05
N ILE A 111 4.14 4.09 -14.86
CA ILE A 111 4.12 5.43 -14.30
C ILE A 111 3.27 5.38 -13.03
N ALA A 112 3.95 5.34 -11.89
CA ALA A 112 3.36 5.51 -10.58
C ALA A 112 4.35 6.27 -9.69
N ALA A 113 3.80 7.12 -8.82
CA ALA A 113 4.54 7.68 -7.71
C ALA A 113 4.38 6.76 -6.49
N LEU A 114 5.49 6.37 -5.87
CA LEU A 114 5.50 5.55 -4.67
C LEU A 114 6.40 6.22 -3.62
N GLU A 115 5.79 6.51 -2.48
CA GLU A 115 6.46 7.02 -1.29
C GLU A 115 6.23 6.03 -0.15
N VAL A 116 7.31 5.63 0.49
CA VAL A 116 7.32 4.75 1.66
C VAL A 116 8.16 5.49 2.68
N GLN A 117 7.66 5.76 3.88
CA GLN A 117 8.38 6.52 4.91
C GLN A 117 7.98 6.08 6.33
N GLY A 118 8.88 6.33 7.28
CA GLY A 118 8.64 6.10 8.71
C GLY A 118 8.97 4.69 9.19
N LEU A 119 8.53 4.37 10.41
CA LEU A 119 8.70 3.07 11.05
C LEU A 119 7.76 2.05 10.38
N LEU A 120 8.25 1.35 9.36
CA LEU A 120 7.42 0.46 8.53
C LEU A 120 6.79 -0.68 9.31
N GLU A 121 7.44 -1.17 10.37
CA GLU A 121 6.90 -2.21 11.24
C GLU A 121 5.56 -1.82 11.89
N GLN A 122 5.24 -0.53 11.98
CA GLN A 122 3.96 -0.06 12.50
C GLN A 122 2.81 -0.18 11.46
N ILE A 123 3.13 -0.30 10.17
CA ILE A 123 2.15 -0.20 9.07
C ILE A 123 2.28 -1.29 8.00
N ALA A 124 3.33 -2.11 8.02
CA ALA A 124 3.62 -3.12 7.03
C ALA A 124 4.45 -4.26 7.63
N GLU A 125 4.25 -5.45 7.10
CA GLU A 125 5.19 -6.55 7.30
C GLU A 125 6.40 -6.33 6.37
N VAL A 126 7.60 -6.29 6.94
CA VAL A 126 8.84 -6.19 6.18
C VAL A 126 9.27 -7.60 5.78
N VAL A 127 9.36 -7.84 4.47
CA VAL A 127 9.73 -9.14 3.89
C VAL A 127 11.06 -9.01 3.14
N SER A 128 11.86 -10.07 3.16
CA SER A 128 13.18 -10.14 2.51
C SER A 128 13.09 -10.16 0.99
#